data_AF-A0AAE0X268-F1
#
_entry.id   AF-A0AAE0X268-F1
#
_cell.length_a   1.000
_cell.length_b   1.000
_cell.length_c   1.000
_cell.angle_alpha   90.00
_cell.angle_beta   90.00
_cell.angle_gamma   90.00
#
_symmetry.space_group_name_H-M   'P 1'
#
loop_
_entity.id
_entity.type
_entity.pdbx_description
1 polymer ?
#
loop_
_entity_poly.entity_id
_entity_poly.type
_entity_poly.pdbx_seq_one_letter_code
_entity_poly.pdbx_strand_id
1 'polypeptide(L)'
;MLDSLCMMVFGSNRIETAGGGLDITTKLCRGIFRGESVPETIDEEDDPDYQALKHHLINNNLPADTSYVLRCRRETTQHAQAACDIMDETFLEGKDLTEELILQTYRILTHGLDTEQGYSWTQYSGVYRQVPVAAGLHGFPPPDQVPSLMRKLIKSLRADLDDAAKAGEMNPVALAAKYCHKFVNIHPFVDGNGRMCRLILNALLLKYAEFVVCFGLDEETKGKYLEIASAASLAETGGGKGDWDEDDPDGPRCYKGLASFVLKHTESSLIY
;
A
#
# COMPACT_ATOMS: atom_id res chain seq x y z
N MET A 1 11.83 -12.57 8.10
CA MET A 1 11.39 -11.16 8.13
C MET A 1 11.93 -10.34 6.95
N LEU A 2 13.25 -10.12 6.83
CA LEU A 2 13.81 -9.26 5.76
C LEU A 2 13.39 -9.67 4.34
N ASP A 3 13.42 -10.96 4.03
CA ASP A 3 12.98 -11.46 2.72
C ASP A 3 11.49 -11.20 2.49
N SER A 4 10.63 -11.44 3.50
CA SER A 4 9.19 -11.14 3.42
C SER A 4 8.92 -9.65 3.17
N LEU A 5 9.70 -8.74 3.78
CA LEU A 5 9.58 -7.30 3.53
C LEU A 5 9.97 -6.94 2.09
N CYS A 6 11.02 -7.57 1.55
CA CYS A 6 11.41 -7.38 0.14
C CYS A 6 10.31 -7.89 -0.82
N MET A 7 9.75 -9.06 -0.54
CA MET A 7 8.66 -9.65 -1.33
C MET A 7 7.38 -8.82 -1.23
N MET A 8 7.09 -8.23 -0.06
CA MET A 8 5.95 -7.34 0.14
C MET A 8 6.07 -6.11 -0.77
N VAL A 9 7.23 -5.44 -0.79
CA VAL A 9 7.48 -4.27 -1.67
C VAL A 9 7.40 -4.67 -3.13
N PHE A 10 8.07 -5.76 -3.53
CA PHE A 10 8.07 -6.27 -4.90
C PHE A 10 6.65 -6.55 -5.41
N GLY A 11 5.90 -7.38 -4.67
CA GLY A 11 4.55 -7.77 -5.08
C GLY A 11 3.58 -6.60 -5.09
N SER A 12 3.69 -5.70 -4.10
CA SER A 12 2.89 -4.47 -4.04
C SER A 12 3.17 -3.54 -5.22
N ASN A 13 4.42 -3.44 -5.68
CA ASN A 13 4.79 -2.69 -6.89
C ASN A 13 4.29 -3.38 -8.18
N ARG A 14 4.44 -4.70 -8.28
CA ARG A 14 3.98 -5.48 -9.45
C ARG A 14 2.48 -5.36 -9.68
N ILE A 15 1.68 -5.25 -8.61
CA ILE A 15 0.23 -5.03 -8.73
C ILE A 15 -0.07 -3.73 -9.49
N GLU A 16 0.70 -2.67 -9.26
CA GLU A 16 0.55 -1.36 -9.93
C GLU A 16 1.38 -1.22 -11.21
N THR A 17 2.06 -2.28 -11.68
CA THR A 17 3.02 -2.20 -12.81
C THR A 17 4.15 -1.18 -12.57
N ALA A 18 4.53 -1.02 -11.29
CA ALA A 18 5.59 -0.12 -10.84
C ALA A 18 6.87 -0.91 -10.49
N GLY A 19 7.98 -0.20 -10.34
CA GLY A 19 9.24 -0.77 -9.86
C GLY A 19 9.99 -1.62 -10.88
N GLY A 20 10.84 -2.52 -10.39
CA GLY A 20 11.73 -3.35 -11.21
C GLY A 20 11.56 -4.86 -10.98
N GLY A 21 12.45 -5.64 -11.57
CA GLY A 21 12.49 -7.10 -11.37
C GLY A 21 12.76 -7.50 -9.93
N LEU A 22 12.50 -8.77 -9.60
CA LEU A 22 12.63 -9.28 -8.24
C LEU A 22 14.06 -9.15 -7.70
N ASP A 23 15.07 -9.47 -8.49
CA ASP A 23 16.48 -9.43 -8.06
C ASP A 23 16.91 -8.02 -7.66
N ILE A 24 16.64 -7.04 -8.53
CA ILE A 24 16.99 -5.65 -8.26
C ILE A 24 16.15 -5.06 -7.12
N THR A 25 14.86 -5.41 -7.05
CA THR A 25 14.00 -5.00 -5.94
C THR A 25 14.53 -5.53 -4.61
N THR A 26 14.88 -6.81 -4.56
CA THR A 26 15.44 -7.44 -3.36
C THR A 26 16.76 -6.79 -2.95
N LYS A 27 17.65 -6.50 -3.91
CA LYS A 27 18.91 -5.78 -3.64
C LYS A 27 18.66 -4.42 -2.99
N LEU A 28 17.80 -3.59 -3.59
CA LEU A 28 17.52 -2.24 -3.11
C LEU A 28 16.82 -2.26 -1.75
N CYS A 29 15.78 -3.08 -1.60
CA CYS A 29 15.04 -3.24 -0.34
C CYS A 29 15.95 -3.70 0.79
N ARG A 30 16.83 -4.69 0.56
CA ARG A 30 17.76 -5.17 1.60
C ARG A 30 18.71 -4.08 2.08
N GLY A 31 19.22 -3.23 1.19
CA GLY A 31 20.05 -2.10 1.59
C GLY A 31 19.27 -1.13 2.49
N ILE A 32 18.08 -0.71 2.04
CA ILE A 32 17.22 0.24 2.77
C ILE A 32 16.82 -0.31 4.15
N PHE A 33 16.36 -1.56 4.23
CA PHE A 33 15.96 -2.19 5.49
C PHE A 33 17.13 -2.45 6.45
N ARG A 34 18.38 -2.38 5.98
CA ARG A 34 19.58 -2.41 6.83
C ARG A 34 20.08 -1.02 7.23
N GLY A 35 19.41 0.05 6.80
CA GLY A 35 19.84 1.42 7.02
C GLY A 35 21.00 1.85 6.11
N GLU A 36 21.25 1.13 5.02
CA GLU A 36 22.25 1.52 4.03
C GLU A 36 21.71 2.66 3.16
N SER A 37 22.57 3.63 2.83
CA SER A 37 22.22 4.69 1.89
C SER A 37 22.19 4.16 0.46
N VAL A 38 21.03 4.27 -0.20
CA VAL A 38 20.88 3.90 -1.61
C VAL A 38 20.92 5.17 -2.48
N PRO A 39 21.87 5.30 -3.43
CA PRO A 39 21.95 6.46 -4.30
C PRO A 39 20.67 6.68 -5.11
N GLU A 40 20.20 7.94 -5.15
CA GLU A 40 19.02 8.36 -5.91
C GLU A 40 19.21 8.22 -7.42
N THR A 41 20.44 8.47 -7.88
CA THR A 41 20.85 8.35 -9.29
C THR A 41 21.95 7.31 -9.43
N ILE A 42 21.94 6.64 -10.57
CA ILE A 42 22.94 5.64 -10.96
C ILE A 42 23.39 5.94 -12.38
N ASP A 43 24.61 5.52 -12.72
CA ASP A 43 25.20 5.74 -14.03
C ASP A 43 24.52 4.89 -15.12
N GLU A 44 24.42 5.40 -16.35
CA GLU A 44 23.74 4.71 -17.44
C GLU A 44 24.60 3.64 -18.12
N GLU A 45 25.91 3.83 -18.17
CA GLU A 45 26.83 3.00 -18.96
C GLU A 45 27.36 1.84 -18.12
N ASP A 46 27.82 2.13 -16.90
CA ASP A 46 28.61 1.17 -16.11
C ASP A 46 27.89 0.62 -14.87
N ASP A 47 26.69 1.12 -14.53
CA ASP A 47 25.99 0.66 -13.33
C ASP A 47 25.18 -0.64 -13.58
N PRO A 48 25.50 -1.75 -12.88
CA PRO A 48 24.79 -3.01 -13.06
C PRO A 48 23.31 -2.96 -12.64
N ASP A 49 22.93 -2.06 -11.72
CA ASP A 49 21.53 -1.86 -11.35
C ASP A 49 20.75 -1.20 -12.48
N TYR A 50 21.38 -0.25 -13.18
CA TYR A 50 20.77 0.41 -14.32
C TYR A 50 20.49 -0.62 -15.42
N GLN A 51 21.48 -1.46 -15.75
CA GLN A 51 21.31 -2.50 -16.76
C GLN A 51 20.25 -3.54 -16.35
N ALA A 52 20.20 -3.93 -15.07
CA ALA A 52 19.20 -4.87 -14.58
C ALA A 52 17.76 -4.31 -14.69
N LEU A 53 17.57 -3.04 -14.34
CA LEU A 53 16.28 -2.35 -14.49
C LEU A 53 15.89 -2.23 -15.97
N LYS A 54 16.82 -1.80 -16.83
CA LYS A 54 16.58 -1.67 -18.26
C LYS A 54 16.21 -2.99 -18.92
N HIS A 55 16.92 -4.07 -18.61
CA HIS A 55 16.58 -5.41 -19.10
C HIS A 55 15.21 -5.87 -18.61
N HIS A 56 14.87 -5.62 -17.34
CA HIS A 56 13.54 -5.92 -16.83
C HIS A 56 12.44 -5.20 -17.61
N LEU A 57 12.62 -3.91 -17.89
CA LEU A 57 11.67 -3.09 -18.64
C LEU A 57 11.47 -3.62 -20.07
N ILE A 58 12.57 -3.89 -20.78
CA ILE A 58 12.52 -4.46 -22.13
C ILE A 58 11.78 -5.80 -22.15
N ASN A 59 12.07 -6.70 -21.20
CA ASN A 59 11.46 -8.01 -21.13
C ASN A 59 9.95 -7.98 -20.83
N ASN A 60 9.44 -6.86 -20.28
CA ASN A 60 8.03 -6.66 -19.98
C ASN A 60 7.34 -5.71 -20.98
N ASN A 61 7.98 -5.37 -22.09
CA ASN A 61 7.48 -4.43 -23.10
C ASN A 61 7.13 -3.04 -22.53
N LEU A 62 7.90 -2.57 -21.56
CA LEU A 62 7.76 -1.24 -20.95
C LEU A 62 8.77 -0.25 -21.54
N PRO A 63 8.52 1.08 -21.45
CA PRO A 63 9.52 2.08 -21.81
C PRO A 63 10.82 1.86 -21.03
N ALA A 64 11.96 2.00 -21.71
CA ALA A 64 13.28 1.67 -21.17
C ALA A 64 14.33 2.77 -21.45
N ASP A 65 13.86 4.01 -21.65
CA ASP A 65 14.73 5.19 -21.60
C ASP A 65 15.15 5.50 -20.16
N THR A 66 16.20 6.31 -20.00
CA THR A 66 16.77 6.65 -18.69
C THR A 66 15.71 7.18 -17.71
N SER A 67 14.79 8.02 -18.16
CA SER A 67 13.81 8.62 -17.26
C SER A 67 12.90 7.55 -16.64
N TYR A 68 12.51 6.54 -17.43
CA TYR A 68 11.71 5.43 -16.97
C TYR A 68 12.51 4.46 -16.08
N VAL A 69 13.77 4.17 -16.43
CA VAL A 69 14.68 3.36 -15.59
C VAL A 69 14.84 3.96 -14.20
N LEU A 70 15.13 5.27 -14.13
CA LEU A 70 15.30 5.98 -12.87
C LEU A 70 13.97 6.10 -12.10
N ARG A 71 12.84 6.25 -12.80
CA ARG A 71 11.50 6.19 -12.19
C ARG A 71 11.26 4.85 -11.51
N CYS A 72 11.50 3.72 -12.19
CA CYS A 72 11.34 2.38 -11.61
C CYS A 72 12.22 2.15 -10.38
N ARG A 73 13.48 2.62 -10.41
CA ARG A 73 14.34 2.60 -9.22
C ARG A 73 13.72 3.39 -8.07
N ARG A 74 13.23 4.60 -8.35
CA ARG A 74 12.63 5.49 -7.36
C ARG A 74 11.35 4.90 -6.77
N GLU A 75 10.48 4.32 -7.58
CA GLU A 75 9.27 3.62 -7.12
C GLU A 75 9.59 2.47 -6.16
N THR A 76 10.67 1.72 -6.40
CA THR A 76 11.11 0.65 -5.49
C THR A 76 11.70 1.21 -4.20
N THR A 77 12.64 2.15 -4.31
CA THR A 77 13.35 2.70 -3.14
C THR A 77 12.41 3.48 -2.21
N GLN A 78 11.52 4.31 -2.76
CA GLN A 78 10.57 5.08 -1.95
C GLN A 78 9.52 4.20 -1.29
N HIS A 79 9.11 3.12 -1.93
CA HIS A 79 8.20 2.17 -1.30
C HIS A 79 8.85 1.42 -0.14
N ALA A 80 10.10 0.99 -0.30
CA ALA A 80 10.86 0.40 0.80
C ALA A 80 11.06 1.39 1.96
N GLN A 81 11.37 2.66 1.66
CA GLN A 81 11.53 3.70 2.67
C GLN A 81 10.22 4.03 3.38
N ALA A 82 9.09 4.07 2.65
CA ALA A 82 7.77 4.25 3.22
C ALA A 82 7.35 3.06 4.09
N ALA A 83 7.75 1.84 3.71
CA ALA A 83 7.56 0.66 4.54
C ALA A 83 8.34 0.77 5.86
N CYS A 84 9.61 1.20 5.84
CA CYS A 84 10.37 1.46 7.08
C CYS A 84 9.63 2.48 7.95
N ASP A 85 9.27 3.64 7.39
CA ASP A 85 8.64 4.74 8.13
C ASP A 85 7.37 4.28 8.87
N ILE A 86 6.41 3.68 8.17
CA ILE A 86 5.15 3.28 8.82
C ILE A 86 5.34 2.10 9.78
N MET A 87 6.23 1.16 9.49
CA MET A 87 6.47 -0.01 10.35
C MET A 87 7.29 0.35 11.58
N ASP A 88 8.32 1.17 11.47
CA ASP A 88 9.11 1.63 12.61
C ASP A 88 8.22 2.42 13.58
N GLU A 89 7.42 3.36 13.05
CA GLU A 89 6.51 4.17 13.87
C GLU A 89 5.44 3.30 14.57
N THR A 90 4.85 2.33 13.87
CA THR A 90 3.73 1.55 14.44
C THR A 90 4.15 0.33 15.25
N PHE A 91 5.17 -0.40 14.80
CA PHE A 91 5.61 -1.66 15.41
C PHE A 91 6.75 -1.44 16.41
N LEU A 92 7.82 -0.72 16.04
CA LEU A 92 8.98 -0.55 16.94
C LEU A 92 8.70 0.51 18.02
N GLU A 93 8.14 1.65 17.63
CA GLU A 93 7.81 2.75 18.54
C GLU A 93 6.41 2.59 19.18
N GLY A 94 5.62 1.61 18.72
CA GLY A 94 4.31 1.28 19.27
C GLY A 94 3.22 2.35 19.01
N LYS A 95 3.48 3.35 18.17
CA LYS A 95 2.55 4.47 17.93
C LYS A 95 1.32 4.00 17.17
N ASP A 96 0.22 4.70 17.37
CA ASP A 96 -1.01 4.42 16.63
C ASP A 96 -0.96 5.00 15.22
N LEU A 97 -1.67 4.35 14.30
CA LEU A 97 -1.85 4.88 12.96
C LEU A 97 -2.68 6.18 13.06
N THR A 98 -2.17 7.24 12.43
CA THR A 98 -2.78 8.58 12.42
C THR A 98 -2.86 9.13 11.01
N GLU A 99 -3.65 10.19 10.80
CA GLU A 99 -3.65 10.89 9.50
C GLU A 99 -2.28 11.49 9.20
N GLU A 100 -1.60 12.01 10.21
CA GLU A 100 -0.27 12.58 10.10
C GLU A 100 0.75 11.54 9.63
N LEU A 101 0.75 10.34 10.23
CA LEU A 101 1.62 9.24 9.81
C LEU A 101 1.29 8.79 8.38
N ILE A 102 0.00 8.63 8.05
CA ILE A 102 -0.42 8.26 6.69
C ILE A 102 0.08 9.30 5.66
N LEU A 103 -0.04 10.60 5.95
CA LEU A 103 0.43 11.67 5.07
C LEU A 103 1.95 11.73 4.98
N GLN A 104 2.66 11.48 6.08
CA GLN A 104 4.12 11.39 6.10
C GLN A 104 4.63 10.20 5.27
N THR A 105 4.11 9.00 5.52
CA THR A 105 4.44 7.80 4.76
C THR A 105 4.10 7.99 3.28
N TYR A 106 2.97 8.62 2.96
CA TYR A 106 2.60 8.94 1.57
C TYR A 106 3.58 9.93 0.92
N ARG A 107 4.09 10.91 1.69
CA ARG A 107 5.11 11.84 1.21
C ARG A 107 6.37 11.10 0.79
N ILE A 108 6.82 10.15 1.61
CA ILE A 108 7.99 9.32 1.32
C ILE A 108 7.74 8.47 0.08
N LEU A 109 6.61 7.74 0.05
CA LEU A 109 6.24 6.83 -1.05
C LEU A 109 6.26 7.50 -2.43
N THR A 110 5.93 8.78 -2.50
CA THR A 110 5.75 9.54 -3.75
C THR A 110 6.82 10.58 -4.02
N HIS A 111 7.83 10.68 -3.14
CA HIS A 111 8.89 11.66 -3.28
C HIS A 111 9.67 11.49 -4.59
N GLY A 112 9.70 12.54 -5.41
CA GLY A 112 10.36 12.55 -6.72
C GLY A 112 9.62 11.82 -7.84
N LEU A 113 8.33 11.47 -7.67
CA LEU A 113 7.54 10.74 -8.66
C LEU A 113 6.41 11.60 -9.22
N ASP A 114 6.60 12.21 -10.39
CA ASP A 114 5.51 12.91 -11.07
C ASP A 114 4.48 11.90 -11.60
N THR A 115 3.20 12.23 -11.55
CA THR A 115 2.16 11.32 -12.05
C THR A 115 2.14 11.29 -13.58
N GLU A 116 1.61 10.21 -14.16
CA GLU A 116 1.46 10.12 -15.62
C GLU A 116 0.51 11.18 -16.19
N GLN A 117 -0.41 11.69 -15.36
CA GLN A 117 -1.33 12.77 -15.71
C GLN A 117 -0.67 14.16 -15.62
N GLY A 118 0.61 14.24 -15.27
CA GLY A 118 1.40 15.48 -15.26
C GLY A 118 1.35 16.27 -13.96
N TYR A 119 0.87 15.69 -12.85
CA TYR A 119 0.96 16.35 -11.54
C TYR A 119 2.38 16.19 -11.00
N SER A 120 3.01 17.32 -10.64
CA SER A 120 4.33 17.25 -10.01
C SER A 120 4.21 16.68 -8.60
N TRP A 121 5.13 15.81 -8.19
CA TRP A 121 5.18 15.25 -6.85
C TRP A 121 5.16 16.33 -5.76
N THR A 122 5.78 17.48 -6.03
CA THR A 122 5.80 18.63 -5.11
C THR A 122 4.41 19.21 -4.80
N GLN A 123 3.41 18.93 -5.64
CA GLN A 123 2.05 19.46 -5.51
C GLN A 123 1.11 18.51 -4.78
N TYR A 124 1.32 17.19 -4.91
CA TYR A 124 0.37 16.19 -4.42
C TYR A 124 0.92 15.32 -3.29
N SER A 125 2.26 15.23 -3.14
CA SER A 125 2.91 14.35 -2.18
C SER A 125 2.64 14.79 -0.74
N GLY A 126 2.16 13.86 0.09
CA GLY A 126 1.86 14.11 1.51
C GLY A 126 0.66 15.02 1.78
N VAL A 127 -0.26 15.16 0.82
CA VAL A 127 -1.54 15.89 0.99
C VAL A 127 -2.70 15.12 0.38
N TYR A 128 -3.92 15.37 0.86
CA TYR A 128 -5.13 14.83 0.22
C TYR A 128 -5.41 15.49 -1.13
N ARG A 129 -5.94 14.70 -2.06
CA ARG A 129 -6.29 15.18 -3.39
C ARG A 129 -7.32 16.30 -3.33
N GLN A 130 -7.16 17.27 -4.22
CA GLN A 130 -8.11 18.36 -4.45
C GLN A 130 -8.91 18.18 -5.75
N VAL A 131 -8.72 17.04 -6.41
CA VAL A 131 -9.34 16.70 -7.70
C VAL A 131 -10.16 15.42 -7.59
N PRO A 132 -11.20 15.25 -8.43
CA PRO A 132 -11.88 13.97 -8.58
C PRO A 132 -10.94 12.91 -9.14
N VAL A 133 -11.12 11.67 -8.70
CA VAL A 133 -10.40 10.48 -9.20
C VAL A 133 -11.38 9.33 -9.34
N ALA A 134 -11.07 8.38 -10.22
CA ALA A 134 -11.90 7.21 -10.49
C ALA A 134 -11.02 6.01 -10.89
N ALA A 135 -11.54 4.80 -10.65
CA ALA A 135 -10.98 3.55 -11.14
C ALA A 135 -11.95 2.94 -12.16
N GLY A 136 -11.65 3.09 -13.45
CA GLY A 136 -12.59 2.71 -14.51
C GLY A 136 -13.91 3.49 -14.42
N LEU A 137 -15.02 2.79 -14.26
CA LEU A 137 -16.36 3.41 -14.08
C LEU A 137 -16.72 3.69 -12.62
N HIS A 138 -15.85 3.30 -11.67
CA HIS A 138 -16.09 3.51 -10.25
C HIS A 138 -15.52 4.87 -9.82
N GLY A 139 -16.41 5.82 -9.54
CA GLY A 139 -16.05 7.11 -8.96
C GLY A 139 -15.87 7.02 -7.44
N PHE A 140 -14.82 7.65 -6.93
CA PHE A 140 -14.57 7.77 -5.49
C PHE A 140 -15.26 9.00 -4.89
N PRO A 141 -15.34 9.14 -3.56
CA PRO A 141 -15.97 10.29 -2.92
C PRO A 141 -15.43 11.64 -3.45
N PRO A 142 -16.24 12.71 -3.46
CA PRO A 142 -15.77 14.05 -3.81
C PRO A 142 -14.56 14.49 -2.97
N PRO A 143 -13.58 15.23 -3.55
CA PRO A 143 -12.34 15.59 -2.86
C PRO A 143 -12.56 16.41 -1.57
N ASP A 144 -13.59 17.24 -1.52
CA ASP A 144 -13.99 18.02 -0.35
C ASP A 144 -14.46 17.16 0.84
N GLN A 145 -14.88 15.91 0.57
CA GLN A 145 -15.28 14.96 1.62
C GLN A 145 -14.10 14.15 2.17
N VAL A 146 -12.99 14.03 1.43
CA VAL A 146 -11.83 13.20 1.80
C VAL A 146 -11.30 13.50 3.20
N PRO A 147 -11.06 14.76 3.62
CA PRO A 147 -10.56 15.05 4.97
C PRO A 147 -11.53 14.65 6.09
N SER A 148 -12.83 14.65 5.83
CA SER A 148 -13.83 14.19 6.81
C SER A 148 -13.84 12.67 6.91
N LEU A 149 -13.77 11.99 5.77
CA LEU A 149 -13.76 10.53 5.70
C LEU A 149 -12.48 9.92 6.31
N MET A 150 -11.32 10.54 6.09
CA MET A 150 -10.05 10.11 6.71
C MET A 150 -10.05 10.28 8.23
N ARG A 151 -10.52 11.42 8.74
CA ARG A 151 -10.78 11.62 10.19
C ARG A 151 -11.71 10.57 10.76
N LYS A 152 -12.81 10.25 10.06
CA LYS A 152 -13.74 9.20 10.46
C LYS A 152 -13.04 7.84 10.49
N LEU A 153 -12.27 7.49 9.45
CA LEU A 153 -11.53 6.24 9.37
C LEU A 153 -10.61 6.04 10.58
N ILE A 154 -9.78 7.04 10.93
CA ILE A 154 -8.88 6.95 12.08
C ILE A 154 -9.64 6.88 13.42
N LYS A 155 -10.71 7.68 13.57
CA LYS A 155 -11.55 7.63 14.77
C LYS A 155 -12.15 6.24 14.96
N SER A 156 -12.67 5.64 13.90
CA SER A 156 -13.25 4.31 13.94
C SER A 156 -12.21 3.23 14.22
N LEU A 157 -11.00 3.34 13.66
CA LEU A 157 -9.89 2.41 13.98
C LEU A 157 -9.57 2.42 15.47
N ARG A 158 -9.49 3.61 16.07
CA ARG A 158 -9.24 3.75 17.51
C ARG A 158 -10.37 3.13 18.33
N ALA A 159 -11.63 3.36 17.95
CA ALA A 159 -12.78 2.78 18.65
C ALA A 159 -12.77 1.24 18.58
N ASP A 160 -12.54 0.66 17.40
CA ASP A 160 -12.43 -0.80 17.22
C ASP A 160 -11.29 -1.39 18.09
N LEU A 161 -10.14 -0.70 18.18
CA LEU A 161 -9.01 -1.10 19.02
C LEU A 161 -9.33 -1.03 20.51
N ASP A 162 -9.97 0.06 20.96
CA ASP A 162 -10.39 0.23 22.35
C ASP A 162 -11.38 -0.85 22.77
N ASP A 163 -12.33 -1.19 21.90
CA ASP A 163 -13.33 -2.22 22.18
C ASP A 163 -12.71 -3.62 22.21
N ALA A 164 -11.79 -3.92 21.29
CA ALA A 164 -11.02 -5.16 21.32
C ALA A 164 -10.17 -5.29 22.61
N ALA A 165 -9.55 -4.19 23.06
CA ALA A 165 -8.80 -4.15 24.31
C ALA A 165 -9.69 -4.40 25.54
N LYS A 166 -10.90 -3.82 25.59
CA LYS A 166 -11.87 -4.08 26.67
C LYS A 166 -12.38 -5.52 26.65
N ALA A 167 -12.59 -6.10 25.47
CA ALA A 167 -13.05 -7.47 25.31
C ALA A 167 -11.94 -8.51 25.60
N GLY A 168 -10.67 -8.11 25.48
CA GLY A 168 -9.52 -9.03 25.61
C GLY A 168 -9.35 -9.95 24.38
N GLU A 169 -10.03 -9.65 23.28
CA GLU A 169 -10.00 -10.43 22.05
C GLU A 169 -9.95 -9.50 20.83
N MET A 170 -9.01 -9.74 19.92
CA MET A 170 -8.86 -9.00 18.67
C MET A 170 -8.58 -9.97 17.52
N ASN A 171 -9.25 -9.77 16.38
CA ASN A 171 -8.86 -10.41 15.13
C ASN A 171 -8.05 -9.42 14.26
N PRO A 172 -6.70 -9.47 14.33
CA PRO A 172 -5.85 -8.48 13.65
C PRO A 172 -5.98 -8.55 12.13
N VAL A 173 -6.26 -9.73 11.56
CA VAL A 173 -6.46 -9.88 10.12
C VAL A 173 -7.75 -9.22 9.65
N ALA A 174 -8.85 -9.40 10.40
CA ALA A 174 -10.11 -8.75 10.11
C ALA A 174 -9.99 -7.22 10.25
N LEU A 175 -9.31 -6.74 11.29
CA LEU A 175 -9.05 -5.32 11.51
C LEU A 175 -8.25 -4.72 10.34
N ALA A 176 -7.10 -5.32 10.01
CA ALA A 176 -6.23 -4.82 8.95
C ALA A 176 -6.93 -4.82 7.59
N ALA A 177 -7.68 -5.89 7.26
CA ALA A 177 -8.46 -5.96 6.03
C ALA A 177 -9.58 -4.90 5.97
N LYS A 178 -10.29 -4.66 7.09
CA LYS A 178 -11.34 -3.63 7.20
C LYS A 178 -10.78 -2.24 6.88
N TYR A 179 -9.69 -1.84 7.53
CA TYR A 179 -9.14 -0.49 7.35
C TYR A 179 -8.38 -0.30 6.05
N CYS A 180 -7.74 -1.35 5.51
CA CYS A 180 -7.23 -1.36 4.14
C CYS A 180 -8.36 -1.13 3.12
N HIS A 181 -9.48 -1.84 3.27
CA HIS A 181 -10.64 -1.72 2.39
C HIS A 181 -11.30 -0.34 2.49
N LYS A 182 -11.54 0.17 3.70
CA LYS A 182 -12.08 1.52 3.89
C LYS A 182 -11.16 2.58 3.27
N PHE A 183 -9.85 2.51 3.50
CA PHE A 183 -8.89 3.48 2.97
C PHE A 183 -8.92 3.54 1.43
N VAL A 184 -8.87 2.38 0.75
CA VAL A 184 -8.80 2.36 -0.72
C VAL A 184 -10.09 2.86 -1.38
N ASN A 185 -11.23 2.76 -0.69
CA ASN A 185 -12.53 3.28 -1.15
C ASN A 185 -12.76 4.77 -0.83
N ILE A 186 -12.03 5.37 0.12
CA ILE A 186 -11.91 6.84 0.23
C ILE A 186 -11.06 7.36 -0.94
N HIS A 187 -10.01 6.61 -1.27
CA HIS A 187 -9.04 6.93 -2.30
C HIS A 187 -8.46 8.34 -2.12
N PRO A 188 -7.83 8.63 -0.96
CA PRO A 188 -7.56 9.99 -0.52
C PRO A 188 -6.52 10.75 -1.35
N PHE A 189 -5.77 10.06 -2.23
CA PHE A 189 -4.64 10.62 -2.94
C PHE A 189 -4.84 10.64 -4.47
N VAL A 190 -4.04 11.45 -5.18
CA VAL A 190 -4.08 11.54 -6.66
C VAL A 190 -3.55 10.26 -7.29
N ASP A 191 -2.49 9.68 -6.73
CA ASP A 191 -1.86 8.43 -7.13
C ASP A 191 -1.29 7.69 -5.91
N GLY A 192 -1.00 6.39 -6.03
CA GLY A 192 -0.34 5.60 -4.99
C GLY A 192 -1.27 5.00 -3.93
N ASN A 193 -2.59 5.16 -4.05
CA ASN A 193 -3.57 4.64 -3.09
C ASN A 193 -3.47 3.11 -2.89
N GLY A 194 -3.22 2.35 -3.96
CA GLY A 194 -3.05 0.89 -3.86
C GLY A 194 -1.81 0.49 -3.04
N ARG A 195 -0.68 1.17 -3.26
CA ARG A 195 0.56 0.94 -2.48
C ARG A 195 0.35 1.35 -1.02
N MET A 196 -0.25 2.52 -0.77
CA MET A 196 -0.56 2.98 0.58
C MET A 196 -1.53 2.05 1.32
N CYS A 197 -2.57 1.51 0.66
CA CYS A 197 -3.51 0.63 1.35
C CYS A 197 -2.85 -0.68 1.78
N ARG A 198 -1.92 -1.22 0.96
CA ARG A 198 -1.13 -2.42 1.30
C ARG A 198 -0.06 -2.14 2.36
N LEU A 199 0.49 -0.93 2.42
CA LEU A 199 1.36 -0.50 3.53
C LEU A 199 0.57 -0.41 4.84
N ILE A 200 -0.61 0.20 4.84
CA ILE A 200 -1.50 0.27 6.01
C ILE A 200 -1.90 -1.14 6.49
N LEU A 201 -2.29 -2.02 5.55
CA LEU A 201 -2.60 -3.41 5.83
C LEU A 201 -1.44 -4.09 6.57
N ASN A 202 -0.23 -4.02 6.02
CA ASN A 202 0.93 -4.68 6.60
C ASN A 202 1.43 -4.04 7.89
N ALA A 203 1.31 -2.72 8.07
CA ALA A 203 1.63 -2.05 9.32
C ALA A 203 0.72 -2.55 10.46
N LEU A 204 -0.58 -2.68 10.20
CA LEU A 204 -1.55 -3.21 11.18
C LEU A 204 -1.31 -4.70 11.47
N LEU A 205 -1.03 -5.51 10.44
CA LEU A 205 -0.71 -6.93 10.62
C LEU A 205 0.59 -7.11 11.42
N LEU A 206 1.62 -6.32 11.13
CA LEU A 206 2.88 -6.40 11.85
C LEU A 206 2.70 -5.97 13.32
N LYS A 207 2.01 -4.84 13.56
CA LYS A 207 1.72 -4.33 14.91
C LYS A 207 0.94 -5.32 15.78
N TYR A 208 -0.03 -6.01 15.21
CA TYR A 208 -1.02 -6.74 16.00
C TYR A 208 -1.02 -8.27 15.79
N ALA A 209 -0.27 -8.78 14.83
CA ALA A 209 -0.14 -10.20 14.54
C ALA A 209 1.31 -10.66 14.27
N GLU A 210 2.28 -9.74 14.30
CA GLU A 210 3.71 -10.03 14.10
C GLU A 210 4.02 -10.76 12.79
N PHE A 211 3.27 -10.46 11.72
CA PHE A 211 3.62 -10.94 10.38
C PHE A 211 3.26 -9.92 9.30
N VAL A 212 3.83 -10.10 8.11
CA VAL A 212 3.49 -9.37 6.89
C VAL A 212 2.94 -10.32 5.83
N VAL A 213 2.08 -9.82 4.96
CA VAL A 213 1.52 -10.56 3.83
C VAL A 213 2.04 -9.99 2.51
N CYS A 214 2.36 -10.90 1.58
CA CYS A 214 2.86 -10.56 0.25
C CYS A 214 1.80 -10.92 -0.79
N PHE A 215 1.37 -9.93 -1.58
CA PHE A 215 0.42 -10.14 -2.67
C PHE A 215 1.09 -9.88 -4.01
N GLY A 216 0.56 -10.46 -5.09
CA GLY A 216 1.04 -10.19 -6.44
C GLY A 216 2.47 -10.67 -6.70
N LEU A 217 2.86 -11.80 -6.10
CA LEU A 217 4.13 -12.45 -6.40
C LEU A 217 4.10 -13.20 -7.75
N ASP A 218 2.90 -13.56 -8.18
CA ASP A 218 2.57 -14.20 -9.45
C ASP A 218 1.27 -13.61 -10.02
N GLU A 219 0.96 -13.95 -11.28
CA GLU A 219 -0.23 -13.41 -11.98
C GLU A 219 -1.56 -13.91 -11.40
N GLU A 220 -1.61 -15.14 -10.88
CA GLU A 220 -2.82 -15.70 -10.29
C GLU A 220 -3.18 -14.95 -9.01
N THR A 221 -2.20 -14.81 -8.10
CA THR A 221 -2.34 -14.09 -6.83
C THR A 221 -2.64 -12.60 -7.07
N LYS A 222 -1.97 -11.97 -8.05
CA LYS A 222 -2.25 -10.58 -8.46
C LYS A 222 -3.70 -10.44 -8.94
N GLY A 223 -4.13 -11.30 -9.86
CA GLY A 223 -5.48 -11.29 -10.40
C GLY A 223 -6.54 -11.49 -9.33
N LYS A 224 -6.33 -12.46 -8.43
CA LYS A 224 -7.27 -12.76 -7.34
C LYS A 224 -7.40 -11.61 -6.34
N TYR A 225 -6.28 -10.97 -5.98
CA TYR A 225 -6.30 -9.78 -5.11
C TYR A 225 -7.13 -8.65 -5.73
N LEU A 226 -6.90 -8.34 -7.01
CA LEU A 226 -7.62 -7.30 -7.74
C LEU A 226 -9.12 -7.61 -7.89
N GLU A 227 -9.47 -8.87 -8.16
CA GLU A 227 -10.86 -9.33 -8.21
C GLU A 227 -11.57 -9.11 -6.87
N ILE A 228 -10.94 -9.50 -5.76
CA ILE A 228 -11.49 -9.33 -4.40
C ILE A 228 -11.69 -7.85 -4.08
N ALA A 229 -10.69 -7.01 -4.34
CA ALA A 229 -10.76 -5.58 -4.08
C ALA A 229 -11.87 -4.92 -4.90
N SER A 230 -11.95 -5.22 -6.20
CA SER A 230 -12.95 -4.68 -7.11
C SER A 230 -14.38 -5.12 -6.75
N ALA A 231 -14.58 -6.41 -6.49
CA ALA A 231 -15.90 -6.93 -6.09
C ALA A 231 -16.40 -6.29 -4.80
N ALA A 232 -15.51 -6.11 -3.82
CA ALA A 232 -15.83 -5.44 -2.57
C ALA A 232 -16.20 -3.96 -2.80
N SER A 233 -15.43 -3.21 -3.59
CA SER A 233 -15.72 -1.81 -3.94
C SER A 233 -17.04 -1.64 -4.69
N LEU A 234 -17.41 -2.59 -5.56
CA LEU A 234 -18.70 -2.55 -6.26
C LEU A 234 -19.87 -2.77 -5.30
N ALA A 235 -19.74 -3.71 -4.35
CA ALA A 235 -20.76 -4.00 -3.35
C ALA A 235 -21.07 -2.78 -2.46
N GLU A 236 -20.05 -1.98 -2.13
CA GLU A 236 -20.20 -0.71 -1.38
C GLU A 236 -21.09 0.30 -2.11
N THR A 237 -20.94 0.43 -3.43
CA THR A 237 -21.68 1.42 -4.23
C THR A 237 -23.10 0.99 -4.61
N GLY A 238 -23.38 -0.31 -4.68
CA GLY A 238 -24.65 -0.85 -5.18
C GLY A 238 -25.77 -1.00 -4.14
N GLY A 239 -25.47 -0.87 -2.84
CA GLY A 239 -26.37 -1.30 -1.76
C GLY A 239 -26.95 -0.20 -0.85
N GLY A 240 -26.55 1.07 -0.99
CA GLY A 240 -26.99 2.17 -0.12
C GLY A 240 -26.56 2.08 1.35
N LYS A 241 -25.95 0.96 1.76
CA LYS A 241 -25.38 0.67 3.08
C LYS A 241 -24.08 -0.10 2.88
N GLY A 242 -22.99 0.62 2.68
CA GLY A 242 -21.64 0.03 2.67
C GLY A 242 -21.09 -0.13 4.09
N ASP A 243 -19.85 -0.63 4.23
CA ASP A 243 -19.07 -0.74 5.48
C ASP A 243 -18.88 0.61 6.24
N TRP A 244 -19.45 1.70 5.71
CA TRP A 244 -19.47 3.06 6.26
C TRP A 244 -20.49 3.29 7.38
N ASP A 245 -21.53 2.46 7.46
CA ASP A 245 -22.54 2.50 8.52
C ASP A 245 -22.12 1.56 9.66
N GLU A 246 -21.43 2.12 10.65
CA GLU A 246 -20.85 1.36 11.77
C GLU A 246 -21.90 0.93 12.79
N ASP A 247 -23.10 1.52 12.72
CA ASP A 247 -24.23 1.22 13.59
C ASP A 247 -25.16 0.14 13.00
N ASP A 248 -24.85 -0.37 11.79
CA ASP A 248 -25.59 -1.46 11.15
C ASP A 248 -24.87 -2.82 11.34
N PRO A 249 -25.24 -3.63 12.36
CA PRO A 249 -24.60 -4.92 12.59
C PRO A 249 -24.84 -5.94 11.47
N ASP A 250 -25.89 -5.73 10.68
CA ASP A 250 -26.32 -6.56 9.55
C ASP A 250 -25.80 -6.03 8.20
N GLY A 251 -25.03 -4.93 8.21
CA GLY A 251 -24.39 -4.36 7.04
C GLY A 251 -23.45 -5.34 6.31
N PRO A 252 -23.28 -5.20 4.99
CA PRO A 252 -22.36 -6.04 4.23
C PRO A 252 -20.92 -5.80 4.69
N ARG A 253 -20.21 -6.88 5.04
CA ARG A 253 -18.80 -6.83 5.48
C ARG A 253 -17.87 -7.09 4.30
N CYS A 254 -17.72 -6.10 3.43
CA CYS A 254 -17.03 -6.19 2.14
C CYS A 254 -15.54 -6.57 2.29
N TYR A 255 -14.93 -6.25 3.43
CA TYR A 255 -13.55 -6.62 3.76
C TYR A 255 -13.31 -8.12 4.01
N LYS A 256 -14.36 -8.95 4.23
CA LYS A 256 -14.19 -10.38 4.59
C LYS A 256 -13.45 -11.18 3.52
N GLY A 257 -13.70 -10.90 2.23
CA GLY A 257 -12.99 -11.57 1.14
C GLY A 257 -11.49 -11.34 1.20
N LEU A 258 -11.08 -10.09 1.49
CA LEU A 258 -9.67 -9.74 1.70
C LEU A 258 -9.10 -10.40 2.96
N ALA A 259 -9.85 -10.43 4.07
CA ALA A 259 -9.39 -11.10 5.29
C ALA A 259 -9.13 -12.60 5.07
N SER A 260 -10.03 -13.32 4.38
CA SER A 260 -9.81 -14.71 3.99
C SER A 260 -8.62 -14.88 3.06
N PHE A 261 -8.38 -13.93 2.17
CA PHE A 261 -7.23 -13.95 1.27
C PHE A 261 -5.92 -13.73 2.03
N VAL A 262 -5.88 -12.80 2.99
CA VAL A 262 -4.73 -12.61 3.89
C VAL A 262 -4.39 -13.92 4.59
N LEU A 263 -5.36 -14.57 5.24
CA LEU A 263 -5.16 -15.85 5.96
C LEU A 263 -4.57 -16.96 5.09
N LYS A 264 -4.92 -17.02 3.81
CA LYS A 264 -4.35 -18.02 2.88
C LYS A 264 -2.88 -17.75 2.51
N HIS A 265 -2.39 -16.54 2.77
CA HIS A 265 -1.05 -16.09 2.41
C HIS A 265 -0.18 -15.82 3.65
N THR A 266 -0.61 -16.20 4.85
CA THR A 266 0.17 -16.04 6.09
C THR A 266 1.26 -17.09 6.26
N GLU A 267 1.07 -18.32 5.73
CA GLU A 267 2.00 -19.44 5.91
C GLU A 267 3.39 -19.17 5.32
N SER A 268 3.51 -18.23 4.38
CA SER A 268 4.77 -17.82 3.76
C SER A 268 5.61 -16.83 4.58
N SER A 269 5.11 -16.36 5.73
CA SER A 269 5.68 -15.19 6.45
C SER A 269 5.78 -15.32 7.97
N LEU A 270 5.47 -16.47 8.57
CA LEU A 270 5.53 -16.64 10.02
C LEU A 270 6.97 -16.43 10.54
N ILE A 271 7.11 -15.56 11.54
CA ILE A 271 8.34 -15.40 12.32
C ILE A 271 8.38 -16.59 13.29
N TYR A 272 9.34 -17.49 13.10
CA TYR A 272 9.75 -18.45 14.13
C TYR A 272 11.03 -17.96 14.78
#